data_AF-A0A843F3D1-F1
#
_entry.id   AF-A0A843F3D1-F1
#
_cell.length_a   1.000
_cell.length_b   1.000
_cell.length_c   1.000
_cell.angle_alpha   90.00
_cell.angle_beta   90.00
_cell.angle_gamma   90.00
#
_symmetry.space_group_name_H-M   'P 1'
#
loop_
_entity.id
_entity.type
_entity.pdbx_description
1 polymer ?
#
loop_
_entity_poly.entity_id
_entity_poly.type
_entity_poly.pdbx_seq_one_letter_code
_entity_poly.pdbx_strand_id
1 'polypeptide(L)'
;MINLLEEIGEMLNEHNLNINDVVFMVDGNIVENEDFLEKYDVCYNHDWGLCNFSNIQVVIDDYTWFERTSYDGREKFVLKAHPILSDYQNQESHTRYFYE
;
A
#
# COMPACT_ATOMS: atom_id res chain seq x y z
N MET A 1 -12.76 -8.15 13.57
CA MET A 1 -12.34 -8.28 12.17
C MET A 1 -11.98 -6.86 11.78
N ILE A 2 -10.70 -6.57 11.56
CA ILE A 2 -10.25 -5.23 11.16
C ILE A 2 -10.80 -4.97 9.76
N ASN A 3 -11.40 -3.80 9.55
CA ASN A 3 -11.88 -3.43 8.22
C ASN A 3 -10.71 -2.94 7.35
N LEU A 4 -10.89 -2.91 6.02
CA LEU A 4 -9.82 -2.53 5.10
C LEU A 4 -9.27 -1.12 5.36
N LEU A 5 -10.13 -0.18 5.78
CA LEU A 5 -9.75 1.21 6.06
C LEU A 5 -8.94 1.32 7.36
N GLU A 6 -9.30 0.54 8.38
CA GLU A 6 -8.54 0.38 9.62
C GLU A 6 -7.18 -0.26 9.33
N GLU A 7 -7.12 -1.28 8.47
CA GLU A 7 -5.84 -1.89 8.07
C GLU A 7 -4.94 -0.91 7.32
N ILE A 8 -5.50 -0.15 6.37
CA ILE A 8 -4.77 0.92 5.67
C ILE A 8 -4.33 2.00 6.67
N GLY A 9 -5.20 2.39 7.61
CA GLY A 9 -4.90 3.38 8.63
C GLY A 9 -3.76 2.94 9.56
N GLU A 10 -3.78 1.68 10.02
CA GLU A 10 -2.69 1.09 10.81
C GLU A 10 -1.38 1.06 10.00
N MET A 11 -1.43 0.58 8.76
CA MET A 11 -0.26 0.52 7.86
C MET A 11 0.36 1.90 7.62
N LEU A 12 -0.46 2.92 7.35
CA LEU A 12 0.02 4.29 7.14
C LEU A 12 0.64 4.86 8.42
N ASN A 13 -0.01 4.61 9.57
CA ASN A 13 0.48 5.06 10.87
C ASN A 13 1.83 4.41 11.23
N GLU A 14 2.04 3.13 10.92
CA GLU A 14 3.34 2.45 11.09
C GLU A 14 4.48 3.13 10.31
N HIS A 15 4.15 3.84 9.24
CA HIS A 15 5.10 4.53 8.36
C HIS A 15 5.10 6.05 8.56
N ASN A 16 4.40 6.57 9.58
CA ASN A 16 4.20 8.01 9.83
C ASN A 16 3.57 8.76 8.65
N LEU A 17 2.68 8.11 7.90
CA LEU A 17 1.93 8.68 6.78
C LEU A 17 0.47 8.93 7.17
N ASN A 18 -0.17 9.88 6.49
CA ASN A 18 -1.61 10.12 6.57
C ASN A 18 -2.29 9.75 5.24
N ILE A 19 -3.61 9.60 5.27
CA ILE A 19 -4.42 9.33 4.07
C ILE A 19 -4.31 10.47 3.04
N ASN A 20 -4.04 11.69 3.49
CA ASN A 20 -3.84 12.85 2.62
C ASN A 20 -2.46 12.87 1.95
N ASP A 21 -1.53 12.05 2.43
CA ASP A 21 -0.16 11.96 1.90
C ASP A 21 -0.04 10.86 0.84
N VAL A 22 -1.13 10.14 0.56
CA VAL A 22 -1.13 9.00 -0.34
C VAL A 22 -2.20 9.12 -1.42
N VAL A 23 -1.96 8.41 -2.53
CA VAL A 23 -2.90 8.28 -3.63
C VAL A 23 -3.33 6.83 -3.74
N PHE A 24 -4.64 6.59 -3.75
CA PHE A 24 -5.16 5.24 -3.99
C PHE A 24 -5.21 4.95 -5.49
N MET A 25 -4.74 3.77 -5.85
CA MET A 25 -4.94 3.21 -7.18
C MET A 25 -5.64 1.86 -7.08
N VAL A 26 -6.65 1.67 -7.92
CA VAL A 26 -7.45 0.45 -7.99
C VAL A 26 -7.54 0.03 -9.45
N ASP A 27 -7.11 -1.20 -9.75
CA ASP A 27 -7.06 -1.71 -11.13
C ASP A 27 -6.31 -0.78 -12.10
N GLY A 28 -5.26 -0.10 -11.60
CA GLY A 28 -4.45 0.84 -12.37
C GLY A 28 -5.08 2.22 -12.59
N ASN A 29 -6.26 2.49 -12.02
CA ASN A 29 -6.89 3.80 -12.08
C ASN A 29 -6.68 4.55 -10.76
N ILE A 30 -6.35 5.84 -10.85
CA ILE A 30 -6.31 6.72 -9.69
C ILE A 30 -7.75 6.90 -9.18
N VAL A 31 -7.93 6.72 -7.87
CA VAL A 31 -9.19 6.92 -7.18
C VAL A 31 -9.00 8.05 -6.17
N GLU A 32 -9.88 9.04 -6.19
CA GLU A 32 -9.86 10.11 -5.19
C GLU A 32 -10.15 9.51 -3.81
N ASN A 33 -9.55 10.09 -2.76
CA ASN A 33 -9.67 9.56 -1.41
C ASN A 33 -11.13 9.50 -0.94
N GLU A 34 -11.95 10.49 -1.27
CA GLU A 34 -13.38 10.50 -0.91
C GLU A 34 -14.15 9.38 -1.63
N ASP A 35 -13.95 9.22 -2.94
CA ASP A 35 -14.54 8.15 -3.74
C ASP A 35 -14.10 6.76 -3.27
N PHE A 36 -12.83 6.63 -2.86
CA PHE A 36 -12.30 5.42 -2.26
C PHE A 36 -13.06 5.14 -0.96
N LEU A 37 -13.05 6.07 -0.01
CA LEU A 37 -13.74 5.90 1.27
C LEU A 37 -15.23 5.56 1.10
N GLU A 38 -15.96 6.24 0.22
CA GLU A 38 -17.39 5.98 -0.02
C GLU A 38 -17.63 4.59 -0.63
N LYS A 39 -16.87 4.23 -1.68
CA LYS A 39 -17.03 2.94 -2.37
C LYS A 39 -16.69 1.76 -1.46
N TYR A 40 -15.70 1.91 -0.60
CA TYR A 40 -15.23 0.84 0.30
C TYR A 40 -16.02 0.76 1.61
N ASP A 41 -16.59 1.86 2.11
CA ASP A 41 -17.53 1.87 3.26
C ASP A 41 -18.87 1.17 2.90
N VAL A 42 -19.37 1.38 1.69
CA VAL A 42 -20.62 0.76 1.21
C VAL A 42 -20.52 -0.77 1.07
N CYS A 43 -19.37 -1.29 0.64
CA CYS A 43 -19.15 -2.74 0.54
C CYS A 43 -19.13 -3.43 1.91
N TYR A 44 -18.70 -2.72 2.97
CA TYR A 44 -18.67 -3.25 4.33
C TYR A 44 -20.06 -3.31 4.98
N ASN A 45 -20.87 -2.25 4.82
CA ASN A 45 -22.20 -2.16 5.44
C ASN A 45 -23.24 -3.15 4.90
N HIS A 46 -22.98 -3.80 3.78
CA HIS A 46 -23.92 -4.74 3.14
C HIS A 46 -23.59 -6.23 3.36
N ASP A 47 -22.64 -6.58 4.23
CA ASP A 47 -22.23 -7.98 4.50
C ASP A 47 -21.79 -8.76 3.24
N TRP A 48 -21.39 -8.07 2.17
CA TRP A 48 -20.95 -8.70 0.92
C TRP A 48 -19.54 -9.30 1.01
N GLY A 49 -18.91 -9.21 2.18
CA GLY A 49 -17.52 -9.58 2.40
C GLY A 49 -16.57 -8.57 1.74
N LEU A 50 -15.28 -8.69 2.05
CA LEU A 50 -14.23 -8.04 1.28
C LEU A 50 -14.36 -8.57 -0.16
N CYS A 51 -15.02 -7.81 -1.04
CA CYS A 51 -14.95 -8.08 -2.48
C CYS A 51 -13.47 -8.28 -2.83
N ASN A 52 -13.15 -9.25 -3.69
CA ASN A 52 -11.77 -9.60 -4.05
C ASN A 52 -11.06 -8.38 -4.68
N PHE A 53 -10.53 -7.50 -3.85
CA PHE A 53 -9.82 -6.29 -4.24
C PHE A 53 -8.33 -6.59 -4.24
N SER A 54 -7.94 -7.56 -5.07
CA SER A 54 -6.56 -8.04 -5.15
C SER A 54 -5.59 -6.99 -5.74
N ASN A 55 -6.12 -5.87 -6.26
CA ASN A 55 -5.36 -4.88 -7.02
C ASN A 55 -5.47 -3.46 -6.41
N ILE A 56 -5.43 -3.35 -5.07
CA ILE A 56 -5.32 -2.06 -4.40
C ILE A 56 -3.84 -1.72 -4.25
N GLN A 57 -3.48 -0.53 -4.71
CA GLN A 57 -2.18 0.08 -4.49
C GLN A 57 -2.35 1.41 -3.75
N VAL A 58 -1.49 1.66 -2.77
CA VAL A 58 -1.44 2.91 -2.01
C VAL A 58 -0.10 3.56 -2.32
N VAL A 59 -0.10 4.55 -3.21
CA VAL A 59 1.09 5.23 -3.70
C VAL A 59 1.48 6.32 -2.71
N ILE A 60 2.74 6.29 -2.27
CA ILE A 60 3.29 7.22 -1.27
C ILE A 60 4.10 8.32 -1.98
N ASP A 61 4.91 7.92 -2.96
CA ASP A 61 5.71 8.81 -3.78
C ASP A 61 5.91 8.22 -5.19
N ASP A 62 6.69 8.92 -6.01
CA ASP A 62 6.96 8.55 -7.41
C ASP A 62 7.54 7.15 -7.60
N TYR A 63 8.08 6.53 -6.54
CA TYR A 63 8.82 5.29 -6.59
C TYR A 63 8.42 4.28 -5.53
N THR A 64 7.53 4.60 -4.59
CA THR A 64 7.13 3.67 -3.52
C THR A 64 5.61 3.58 -3.38
N TRP A 65 5.13 2.36 -3.19
CA TRP A 65 3.71 2.07 -3.00
C TRP A 65 3.51 0.84 -2.13
N PHE A 66 2.39 0.76 -1.42
CA PHE A 66 1.93 -0.48 -0.83
C PHE A 66 1.02 -1.23 -1.80
N GLU A 67 1.18 -2.54 -1.90
CA GLU A 67 0.36 -3.39 -2.75
C GLU A 67 -0.33 -4.48 -1.92
N ARG A 68 -1.64 -4.63 -2.12
CA ARG A 68 -2.41 -5.72 -1.52
C ARG A 68 -1.96 -7.04 -2.14
N THR A 69 -1.32 -7.90 -1.35
CA THR A 69 -0.87 -9.21 -1.80
C THR A 69 -1.51 -10.32 -0.98
N SER A 70 -1.97 -11.38 -1.65
CA SER A 70 -2.47 -12.59 -1.01
C SER A 70 -1.39 -13.66 -0.97
N TYR A 71 -1.03 -14.12 0.22
CA TYR A 71 -0.13 -15.25 0.45
C TYR A 71 -0.86 -16.28 1.32
N ASP A 72 -1.01 -17.51 0.81
CA ASP A 72 -1.61 -18.64 1.54
C ASP A 72 -3.02 -18.35 2.11
N GLY A 73 -3.82 -17.57 1.38
CA GLY A 73 -5.17 -17.18 1.79
C GLY A 73 -5.22 -16.06 2.84
N ARG A 74 -4.06 -15.48 3.19
CA ARG A 74 -3.96 -14.27 4.00
C ARG A 74 -3.59 -13.10 3.10
N GLU A 75 -4.40 -12.06 3.14
CA GLU A 75 -4.12 -10.83 2.43
C GLU A 75 -3.45 -9.83 3.37
N LYS A 76 -2.45 -9.10 2.85
CA LYS A 76 -1.79 -8.01 3.57
C LYS A 76 -1.25 -6.98 2.59
N PHE A 77 -1.04 -5.76 3.06
CA PHE A 77 -0.27 -4.78 2.30
C PHE A 77 1.24 -5.06 2.42
N VAL A 78 1.94 -4.94 1.29
CA VAL A 78 3.39 -5.09 1.22
C VAL A 78 3.97 -3.83 0.58
N LEU A 79 4.95 -3.22 1.26
CA LEU A 79 5.70 -2.10 0.69
C LEU A 79 6.51 -2.57 -0.51
N LYS A 80 6.35 -1.87 -1.62
CA LYS A 80 7.07 -2.05 -2.87
C LYS A 80 7.80 -0.76 -3.21
N ALA A 81 8.92 -0.91 -3.89
CA ALA A 81 9.65 0.19 -4.45
C ALA A 81 9.92 -0.10 -5.93
N HIS A 82 9.98 0.94 -6.73
CA HIS A 82 10.33 0.86 -8.13
C HIS A 82 11.74 0.26 -8.25
N PRO A 83 12.00 -0.63 -9.22
CA PRO A 83 13.29 -1.30 -9.35
C PRO A 83 14.48 -0.35 -9.35
N ILE A 84 14.30 0.84 -9.96
CA ILE A 84 15.31 1.91 -9.99
C ILE A 84 15.76 2.31 -8.58
N LEU A 85 14.86 2.44 -7.60
CA LEU A 85 15.26 2.70 -6.21
C LEU A 85 15.77 1.45 -5.49
N SER A 86 15.28 0.26 -5.85
CA SER A 86 15.75 -1.00 -5.24
C SER A 86 17.24 -1.26 -5.51
N ASP A 87 17.74 -0.80 -6.66
CA ASP A 87 19.17 -0.85 -7.01
C ASP A 87 19.98 0.20 -6.23
N TYR A 88 19.41 1.39 -5.96
CA TYR A 88 20.06 2.45 -5.18
C TYR A 88 20.11 2.14 -3.68
N GLN A 89 19.04 1.59 -3.08
CA GLN A 89 19.05 1.16 -1.67
C GLN A 89 19.96 -0.05 -1.42
N ASN A 90 20.14 -0.93 -2.42
CA ASN A 90 21.13 -2.00 -2.36
C ASN A 90 22.58 -1.50 -2.51
N GLN A 91 22.82 -0.30 -3.04
CA GLN A 91 24.16 0.29 -3.07
C GLN A 91 24.56 0.88 -1.71
N GLU A 92 23.65 1.48 -0.95
CA GLU A 92 23.97 1.97 0.41
C GLU A 92 24.14 0.84 1.44
N SER A 93 23.56 -0.34 1.17
CA SER A 93 23.75 -1.55 1.98
C SER A 93 25.12 -2.22 1.79
N HIS A 94 25.87 -1.81 0.77
CA HIS A 94 27.29 -2.15 0.61
C HIS A 94 28.13 -0.91 0.86
N THR A 95 28.22 -0.50 2.13
CA THR A 95 29.41 0.18 2.62
C THR A 95 30.58 -0.78 2.41
N ARG A 96 31.18 -0.73 1.21
CA ARG A 96 32.52 -1.22 0.98
C ARG A 96 33.39 -0.45 1.96
N TYR A 97 33.78 -1.11 3.04
CA TYR A 97 34.94 -0.75 3.83
C TYR A 97 36.13 -0.78 2.87
N PHE A 98 36.38 0.35 2.21
CA PHE A 98 37.69 0.66 1.68
C PHE A 98 38.55 0.98 2.89
N TYR A 99 39.21 -0.05 3.44
CA TYR A 99 40.45 0.19 4.17
C TYR A 99 41.54 0.42 3.12
N GLU A 100 42.28 1.50 3.35
CA GLU A 100 43.48 1.94 2.61
C GLU A 100 44.54 0.84 2.44
#